data_AF-A0A848GVA7-F1
#
_entry.id   AF-A0A848GVA7-F1
#
_cell.length_a   1.000
_cell.length_b   1.000
_cell.length_c   1.000
_cell.angle_alpha   90.00
_cell.angle_beta   90.00
_cell.angle_gamma   90.00
#
_symmetry.space_group_name_H-M   'P 1'
#
loop_
_entity.id
_entity.type
_entity.pdbx_description
1 polymer ?
#
loop_
_entity_poly.entity_id
_entity_poly.type
_entity_poly.pdbx_seq_one_letter_code
_entity_poly.pdbx_strand_id
1 'polypeptide(L)'
;MMSPETIPAIDFSRYRYGAAEERAAVARQINQACRNYGFFYLDQHGIPADVITNGFAAAQEFFALPVEQRVACKATTGRQNRGYQPMFDTQREGEAPDVKESFDMGYPLDEAALAQLAEIPFYSRNAWPQDPGFRWRVENLYFSMLQCGQQVLRAMAESLDLDTNFFVARCEQPFTNMRLVHYPPQPPALEEGIGARAHTDKGLITLLLNDANGGLHVQSTSGDWIDAPPRPGALIINVGDLLTRWTNGRFRSAVHRVVNISGNERFSIPQFHHLDYFAKVDPADIPGGGDTAYEPIQAGEFVAQGFRRDRKSWRN
;
A
#
# COMPACT_ATOMS: atom_id res chain seq x y z
N MET A 1 -6.52 -31.49 15.69
CA MET A 1 -6.09 -30.77 14.47
C MET A 1 -6.07 -29.30 14.84
N MET A 2 -4.96 -28.60 14.66
CA MET A 2 -4.93 -27.14 14.85
C MET A 2 -5.78 -26.51 13.74
N SER A 3 -6.63 -25.54 14.09
CA SER A 3 -7.36 -24.75 13.08
C SER A 3 -6.35 -24.06 12.16
N PRO A 4 -6.62 -23.98 10.84
CA PRO A 4 -5.76 -23.23 9.94
C PRO A 4 -5.63 -21.80 10.44
N GLU A 5 -4.41 -21.27 10.40
CA GLU A 5 -4.14 -19.88 10.78
C GLU A 5 -4.85 -18.95 9.78
N THR A 6 -5.57 -17.95 10.28
CA THR A 6 -6.36 -17.03 9.45
C THR A 6 -5.99 -15.59 9.76
N ILE A 7 -5.90 -14.76 8.72
CA ILE A 7 -5.68 -13.32 8.89
C ILE A 7 -6.86 -12.71 9.69
N PRO A 8 -6.60 -11.99 10.80
CA PRO A 8 -7.66 -11.48 11.65
C PRO A 8 -8.47 -10.38 10.95
N ALA A 9 -9.75 -10.29 11.28
CA ALA A 9 -10.62 -9.20 10.85
C ALA A 9 -10.96 -8.29 12.04
N ILE A 10 -10.89 -6.99 11.82
CA ILE A 10 -11.06 -5.96 12.85
C ILE A 10 -12.19 -5.01 12.41
N ASP A 11 -13.22 -4.89 13.24
CA ASP A 11 -14.28 -3.90 13.06
C ASP A 11 -13.81 -2.52 13.54
N PHE A 12 -13.57 -1.61 12.60
CA PHE A 12 -13.05 -0.29 12.89
C PHE A 12 -14.11 0.72 13.33
N SER A 13 -15.41 0.37 13.28
CA SER A 13 -16.48 1.29 13.68
C SER A 13 -16.34 1.75 15.13
N ARG A 14 -15.91 0.84 16.02
CA ARG A 14 -15.68 1.12 17.44
C ARG A 14 -14.50 2.05 17.68
N TYR A 15 -13.47 2.01 16.82
CA TYR A 15 -12.40 3.00 16.90
C TYR A 15 -12.86 4.38 16.43
N ARG A 16 -13.70 4.43 15.39
CA ARG A 16 -14.18 5.69 14.79
C ARG A 16 -15.25 6.40 15.62
N TYR A 17 -16.13 5.63 16.27
CA TYR A 17 -17.35 6.15 16.89
C TYR A 17 -17.57 5.72 18.34
N GLY A 18 -16.74 4.81 18.86
CA GLY A 18 -16.89 4.26 20.21
C GLY A 18 -16.29 5.15 21.31
N ALA A 19 -16.58 4.76 22.54
CA ALA A 19 -16.00 5.38 23.73
C ALA A 19 -14.50 5.06 23.85
N ALA A 20 -13.78 5.76 24.74
CA ALA A 20 -12.32 5.62 24.88
C ALA A 20 -11.87 4.17 25.13
N GLU A 21 -12.61 3.40 25.93
CA GLU A 21 -12.29 2.00 26.21
C GLU A 21 -12.45 1.11 24.97
N GLU A 22 -13.46 1.37 24.14
CA GLU A 22 -13.70 0.63 22.89
C GLU A 22 -12.61 0.95 21.85
N ARG A 23 -12.21 2.22 21.74
CA ARG A 23 -11.09 2.64 20.87
C ARG A 23 -9.80 1.95 21.30
N ALA A 24 -9.48 1.98 22.58
CA ALA A 24 -8.30 1.32 23.13
C ALA A 24 -8.36 -0.21 22.90
N ALA A 25 -9.54 -0.83 22.98
CA ALA A 25 -9.70 -2.25 22.66
C ALA A 25 -9.40 -2.56 21.18
N VAL A 26 -9.88 -1.75 20.25
CA VAL A 26 -9.54 -1.90 18.82
C VAL A 26 -8.05 -1.64 18.57
N ALA A 27 -7.46 -0.63 19.21
CA ALA A 27 -6.03 -0.36 19.12
C ALA A 27 -5.20 -1.58 19.57
N ARG A 28 -5.59 -2.26 20.66
CA ARG A 28 -4.96 -3.51 21.11
C ARG A 28 -5.11 -4.65 20.10
N GLN A 29 -6.26 -4.79 19.45
CA GLN A 29 -6.45 -5.79 18.38
C GLN A 29 -5.52 -5.52 17.19
N ILE A 30 -5.41 -4.26 16.77
CA ILE A 30 -4.50 -3.84 15.70
C ILE A 30 -3.06 -4.15 16.09
N ASN A 31 -2.65 -3.85 17.33
CA ASN A 31 -1.32 -4.17 17.85
C ASN A 31 -0.98 -5.65 17.73
N GLN A 32 -1.90 -6.50 18.18
CA GLN A 32 -1.74 -7.96 18.13
C GLN A 32 -1.66 -8.45 16.67
N ALA A 33 -2.50 -7.91 15.78
CA ALA A 33 -2.47 -8.25 14.37
C ALA A 33 -1.13 -7.84 13.70
N CYS A 34 -0.65 -6.62 13.98
CA CYS A 34 0.63 -6.13 13.47
C CYS A 34 1.83 -6.92 13.99
N ARG A 35 1.80 -7.40 15.24
CA ARG A 35 2.86 -8.24 15.84
C ARG A 35 2.88 -9.64 15.26
N ASN A 36 1.73 -10.30 15.22
CA ASN A 36 1.65 -11.73 14.93
C ASN A 36 1.63 -12.01 13.43
N TYR A 37 0.86 -11.21 12.68
CA TYR A 37 0.60 -11.45 11.27
C TYR A 37 1.30 -10.42 10.38
N GLY A 38 1.39 -9.16 10.84
CA GLY A 38 1.75 -8.04 9.97
C GLY A 38 0.65 -7.66 8.98
N PHE A 39 -0.52 -8.30 9.08
CA PHE A 39 -1.68 -8.20 8.20
C PHE A 39 -2.99 -8.29 9.01
N PHE A 40 -4.03 -7.59 8.56
CA PHE A 40 -5.40 -7.75 9.03
C PHE A 40 -6.41 -7.25 8.00
N TYR A 41 -7.63 -7.79 8.04
CA TYR A 41 -8.78 -7.15 7.41
C TYR A 41 -9.31 -6.03 8.30
N LEU A 42 -9.68 -4.93 7.68
CA LEU A 42 -10.32 -3.80 8.32
C LEU A 42 -11.73 -3.64 7.77
N ASP A 43 -12.72 -3.94 8.60
CA ASP A 43 -14.14 -3.76 8.30
C ASP A 43 -14.61 -2.40 8.81
N GLN A 44 -15.72 -1.88 8.25
CA GLN A 44 -16.36 -0.64 8.72
C GLN A 44 -15.40 0.57 8.79
N HIS A 45 -14.40 0.57 7.91
CA HIS A 45 -13.35 1.58 7.83
C HIS A 45 -13.87 2.98 7.48
N GLY A 46 -15.07 3.08 6.90
CA GLY A 46 -15.76 4.35 6.68
C GLY A 46 -15.56 5.01 5.34
N ILE A 47 -14.87 4.34 4.41
CA ILE A 47 -14.85 4.79 3.02
C ILE A 47 -16.22 4.41 2.42
N PRO A 48 -16.97 5.36 1.86
CA PRO A 48 -18.26 5.06 1.25
C PRO A 48 -18.14 4.01 0.13
N ALA A 49 -19.12 3.11 0.05
CA ALA A 49 -19.08 2.01 -0.91
C ALA A 49 -19.07 2.50 -2.37
N ASP A 50 -19.78 3.58 -2.66
CA ASP A 50 -19.81 4.23 -3.98
C ASP A 50 -18.45 4.81 -4.38
N VAL A 51 -17.65 5.32 -3.43
CA VAL A 51 -16.28 5.77 -3.69
C VAL A 51 -15.39 4.61 -4.14
N ILE A 52 -15.50 3.45 -3.49
CA ILE A 52 -14.76 2.23 -3.87
C ILE A 52 -15.24 1.73 -5.24
N THR A 53 -16.55 1.61 -5.45
CA THR A 53 -17.14 1.18 -6.73
C THR A 53 -16.72 2.09 -7.87
N ASN A 54 -16.76 3.42 -7.68
CA ASN A 54 -16.36 4.39 -8.69
C ASN A 54 -14.86 4.32 -9.00
N GLY A 55 -14.01 4.01 -8.02
CA GLY A 55 -12.58 3.83 -8.25
C GLY A 55 -12.25 2.57 -9.05
N PHE A 56 -12.91 1.44 -8.79
CA PHE A 56 -12.78 0.24 -9.62
C PHE A 56 -13.33 0.46 -11.03
N ALA A 57 -14.48 1.12 -11.18
CA ALA A 57 -15.03 1.46 -12.50
C ALA A 57 -14.07 2.37 -13.29
N ALA A 58 -13.47 3.37 -12.65
CA ALA A 58 -12.46 4.22 -13.28
C ALA A 58 -11.24 3.40 -13.76
N ALA A 59 -10.77 2.42 -12.97
CA ALA A 59 -9.71 1.51 -13.39
C ALA A 59 -10.10 0.73 -14.65
N GLN A 60 -11.26 0.07 -14.62
CA GLN A 60 -11.76 -0.74 -15.73
C GLN A 60 -11.89 0.07 -17.02
N GLU A 61 -12.50 1.25 -16.94
CA GLU A 61 -12.66 2.17 -18.07
C GLU A 61 -11.31 2.61 -18.63
N PHE A 62 -10.33 2.94 -17.77
CA PHE A 62 -9.00 3.34 -18.21
C PHE A 62 -8.25 2.20 -18.91
N PHE A 63 -8.31 0.98 -18.38
CA PHE A 63 -7.63 -0.17 -19.00
C PHE A 63 -8.32 -0.70 -20.26
N ALA A 64 -9.59 -0.33 -20.47
CA ALA A 64 -10.31 -0.55 -21.72
C ALA A 64 -9.94 0.44 -22.84
N LEU A 65 -9.23 1.54 -22.53
CA LEU A 65 -8.80 2.51 -23.54
C LEU A 65 -7.78 1.90 -24.53
N PRO A 66 -7.72 2.43 -25.77
CA PRO A 66 -6.63 2.13 -26.70
C PRO A 66 -5.27 2.34 -26.05
N VAL A 67 -4.31 1.46 -26.35
CA VAL A 67 -2.97 1.46 -25.72
C VAL A 67 -2.29 2.82 -25.91
N GLU A 68 -2.50 3.48 -27.04
CA GLU A 68 -1.91 4.79 -27.36
C GLU A 68 -2.38 5.87 -26.37
N GLN A 69 -3.67 5.84 -25.98
CA GLN A 69 -4.22 6.78 -25.00
C GLN A 69 -3.67 6.51 -23.59
N ARG A 70 -3.49 5.24 -23.22
CA ARG A 70 -2.84 4.85 -21.95
C ARG A 70 -1.37 5.27 -21.93
N VAL A 71 -0.63 5.01 -23.01
CA VAL A 71 0.78 5.38 -23.17
C VAL A 71 1.00 6.90 -23.09
N ALA A 72 0.05 7.70 -23.57
CA ALA A 72 0.10 9.16 -23.41
C ALA A 72 0.03 9.62 -21.93
N CYS A 73 -0.41 8.76 -21.01
CA CYS A 73 -0.48 9.02 -19.58
C CYS A 73 0.79 8.57 -18.82
N LYS A 74 1.91 8.30 -19.50
CA LYS A 74 3.18 7.92 -18.84
C LYS A 74 3.86 9.12 -18.17
N ALA A 75 4.50 8.87 -17.03
CA ALA A 75 5.48 9.80 -16.47
C ALA A 75 6.65 10.06 -17.44
N THR A 76 7.23 11.26 -17.35
CA THR A 76 8.36 11.64 -18.21
C THR A 76 9.67 11.02 -17.75
N THR A 77 9.80 10.69 -16.47
CA THR A 77 10.96 9.98 -15.93
C THR A 77 10.55 8.86 -14.97
N GLY A 78 11.34 7.78 -14.92
CA GLY A 78 11.04 6.61 -14.08
C GLY A 78 10.97 6.92 -12.58
N ARG A 79 11.73 7.94 -12.13
CA ARG A 79 11.80 8.36 -10.71
C ARG A 79 10.53 9.03 -10.19
N GLN A 80 9.65 9.46 -11.09
CA GLN A 80 8.38 10.10 -10.72
C GLN A 80 7.36 9.07 -10.21
N ASN A 81 7.42 7.82 -10.71
CA ASN A 81 6.43 6.77 -10.42
C ASN A 81 4.99 7.29 -10.49
N ARG A 82 4.64 7.95 -11.61
CA ARG A 82 3.32 8.51 -11.90
C ARG A 82 2.76 7.95 -13.21
N GLY A 83 1.44 7.96 -13.30
CA GLY A 83 0.72 7.64 -14.52
C GLY A 83 0.82 6.18 -14.91
N TYR A 84 0.65 5.92 -16.20
CA TYR A 84 0.58 4.57 -16.74
C TYR A 84 1.92 3.84 -16.70
N GLN A 85 1.93 2.60 -16.20
CA GLN A 85 3.02 1.63 -16.32
C GLN A 85 2.54 0.47 -17.20
N PRO A 86 3.20 0.22 -18.34
CA PRO A 86 2.75 -0.77 -19.29
C PRO A 86 3.01 -2.20 -18.78
N MET A 87 2.34 -3.15 -19.43
CA MET A 87 2.59 -4.58 -19.23
C MET A 87 4.09 -4.89 -19.30
N PHE A 88 4.56 -5.76 -18.40
CA PHE A 88 5.95 -6.24 -18.34
C PHE A 88 7.03 -5.21 -17.93
N ASP A 89 6.65 -4.00 -17.48
CA ASP A 89 7.62 -2.98 -17.05
C ASP A 89 8.35 -3.36 -15.74
N THR A 90 7.70 -4.14 -14.88
CA THR A 90 8.29 -4.60 -13.62
C THR A 90 8.99 -5.95 -13.81
N GLN A 91 10.32 -5.95 -13.77
CA GLN A 91 11.15 -7.16 -13.88
C GLN A 91 12.37 -7.05 -12.97
N ARG A 92 12.52 -8.00 -12.03
CA ARG A 92 13.78 -8.16 -11.29
C ARG A 92 14.80 -8.87 -12.17
N GLU A 93 16.07 -8.57 -11.96
CA GLU A 93 17.17 -9.14 -12.73
C GLU A 93 17.21 -10.67 -12.58
N GLY A 94 17.24 -11.38 -13.73
CA GLY A 94 17.20 -12.84 -13.76
C GLY A 94 15.80 -13.47 -13.70
N GLU A 95 14.72 -12.69 -13.65
CA GLU A 95 13.34 -13.20 -13.51
C GLU A 95 12.44 -12.85 -14.70
N ALA A 96 11.35 -13.60 -14.91
CA ALA A 96 10.29 -13.24 -15.87
C ALA A 96 9.54 -11.99 -15.38
N PRO A 97 9.13 -11.09 -16.30
CA PRO A 97 8.43 -9.85 -15.94
C PRO A 97 7.04 -10.11 -15.35
N ASP A 98 6.61 -9.24 -14.44
CA ASP A 98 5.25 -9.30 -13.88
C ASP A 98 4.21 -9.08 -15.01
N VAL A 99 3.22 -9.97 -15.07
CA VAL A 99 2.10 -9.87 -16.02
C VAL A 99 1.00 -8.98 -15.43
N LYS A 100 1.29 -7.67 -15.37
CA LYS A 100 0.35 -6.63 -14.95
C LYS A 100 0.66 -5.29 -15.61
N GLU A 101 -0.33 -4.43 -15.65
CA GLU A 101 -0.19 -3.00 -15.95
C GLU A 101 -0.79 -2.16 -14.82
N SER A 102 -0.37 -0.90 -14.68
CA SER A 102 -0.89 -0.03 -13.62
C SER A 102 -1.05 1.42 -14.03
N PHE A 103 -1.89 2.15 -13.30
CA PHE A 103 -1.90 3.62 -13.26
C PHE A 103 -1.53 4.07 -11.85
N ASP A 104 -0.45 4.81 -11.71
CA ASP A 104 0.12 5.25 -10.44
C ASP A 104 -0.26 6.72 -10.17
N MET A 105 -0.99 6.96 -9.10
CA MET A 105 -1.27 8.30 -8.57
C MET A 105 -0.44 8.53 -7.31
N GLY A 106 0.22 9.69 -7.18
CA GLY A 106 0.75 10.14 -5.90
C GLY A 106 0.09 11.41 -5.40
N TYR A 107 0.54 11.86 -4.23
CA TYR A 107 -0.02 13.03 -3.54
C TYR A 107 0.01 14.28 -4.45
N PRO A 108 -1.14 14.93 -4.70
CA PRO A 108 -1.18 16.18 -5.45
C PRO A 108 -0.45 17.31 -4.69
N LEU A 109 0.39 18.06 -5.41
CA LEU A 109 1.12 19.20 -4.88
C LEU A 109 0.69 20.48 -5.60
N ASP A 110 0.72 21.61 -4.89
CA ASP A 110 0.58 22.92 -5.52
C ASP A 110 1.85 23.31 -6.28
N GLU A 111 1.78 24.42 -7.03
CA GLU A 111 2.90 24.90 -7.86
C GLU A 111 4.16 25.24 -7.05
N ALA A 112 3.99 25.78 -5.84
CA ALA A 112 5.12 26.16 -4.99
C ALA A 112 5.85 24.92 -4.47
N ALA A 113 5.11 23.94 -3.96
CA ALA A 113 5.66 22.67 -3.49
C ALA A 113 6.28 21.87 -4.64
N LEU A 114 5.66 21.85 -5.83
CA LEU A 114 6.25 21.21 -7.01
C LEU A 114 7.59 21.83 -7.39
N ALA A 115 7.70 23.16 -7.36
CA ALA A 115 8.96 23.85 -7.66
C ALA A 115 10.05 23.52 -6.63
N GLN A 116 9.68 23.41 -5.35
CA GLN A 116 10.61 23.08 -4.27
C GLN A 116 11.08 21.61 -4.31
N LEU A 117 10.20 20.69 -4.74
CA LEU A 117 10.42 19.23 -4.66
C LEU A 117 10.76 18.59 -6.01
N ALA A 118 10.92 19.37 -7.09
CA ALA A 118 11.06 18.86 -8.46
C ALA A 118 12.18 17.82 -8.65
N GLU A 119 13.29 17.97 -7.93
CA GLU A 119 14.46 17.06 -8.00
C GLU A 119 14.39 15.90 -7.02
N ILE A 120 13.38 15.88 -6.14
CA ILE A 120 13.20 14.85 -5.13
C ILE A 120 12.38 13.69 -5.72
N PRO A 121 12.85 12.44 -5.62
CA PRO A 121 12.11 11.30 -6.15
C PRO A 121 10.68 11.22 -5.62
N PHE A 122 9.80 10.61 -6.41
CA PHE A 122 8.37 10.48 -6.11
C PHE A 122 7.56 11.78 -6.06
N TYR A 123 8.12 12.98 -6.15
CA TYR A 123 7.34 14.21 -6.26
C TYR A 123 7.26 14.68 -7.71
N SER A 124 6.05 14.65 -8.26
CA SER A 124 5.79 15.03 -9.64
C SER A 124 4.29 15.23 -9.86
N ARG A 125 3.93 15.87 -10.97
CA ARG A 125 2.54 15.96 -11.42
C ARG A 125 2.03 14.57 -11.79
N ASN A 126 0.79 14.28 -11.38
CA ASN A 126 0.08 13.09 -11.86
C ASN A 126 -0.21 13.25 -13.37
N ALA A 127 0.05 12.20 -14.15
CA ALA A 127 -0.17 12.18 -15.60
C ALA A 127 -1.57 11.65 -15.90
N TRP A 128 -2.56 12.55 -15.90
CA TRP A 128 -3.98 12.21 -16.07
C TRP A 128 -4.38 11.98 -17.53
N PRO A 129 -5.34 11.06 -17.80
CA PRO A 129 -6.00 10.99 -19.11
C PRO A 129 -6.82 12.25 -19.38
N GLN A 130 -7.19 12.47 -20.64
CA GLN A 130 -8.11 13.53 -21.07
C GLN A 130 -9.59 13.23 -20.72
N ASP A 131 -9.83 12.73 -19.51
CA ASP A 131 -11.15 12.54 -18.92
C ASP A 131 -11.17 13.14 -17.51
N PRO A 132 -11.84 14.29 -17.31
CA PRO A 132 -12.01 14.89 -15.99
C PRO A 132 -12.74 13.97 -14.98
N GLY A 133 -13.64 13.10 -15.47
CA GLY A 133 -14.39 12.17 -14.63
C GLY A 133 -13.50 11.09 -14.02
N PHE A 134 -12.49 10.62 -14.76
CA PHE A 134 -11.46 9.72 -14.23
C PHE A 134 -10.69 10.38 -13.08
N ARG A 135 -10.15 11.59 -13.28
CA ARG A 135 -9.36 12.29 -12.26
C ARG A 135 -10.14 12.44 -10.96
N TRP A 136 -11.37 12.95 -11.02
CA TRP A 136 -12.17 13.18 -9.82
C TRP A 136 -12.45 11.88 -9.05
N ARG A 137 -12.83 10.79 -9.73
CA ARG A 137 -13.10 9.49 -9.08
C ARG A 137 -11.85 8.93 -8.41
N VAL A 138 -10.71 9.01 -9.09
CA VAL A 138 -9.43 8.50 -8.58
C VAL A 138 -8.90 9.34 -7.43
N GLU A 139 -8.96 10.68 -7.50
CA GLU A 139 -8.60 11.57 -6.40
C GLU A 139 -9.52 11.37 -5.18
N ASN A 140 -10.84 11.22 -5.39
CA ASN A 140 -11.79 10.97 -4.32
C ASN A 140 -11.49 9.65 -3.57
N LEU A 141 -11.19 8.58 -4.31
CA LEU A 141 -10.75 7.32 -3.70
C LEU A 141 -9.41 7.49 -2.97
N TYR A 142 -8.43 8.14 -3.60
CA TYR A 142 -7.11 8.37 -3.01
C TYR A 142 -7.20 9.06 -1.65
N PHE A 143 -7.94 10.17 -1.56
CA PHE A 143 -8.05 10.92 -0.31
C PHE A 143 -8.88 10.20 0.74
N SER A 144 -9.90 9.43 0.32
CA SER A 144 -10.68 8.59 1.24
C SER A 144 -9.82 7.48 1.86
N MET A 145 -8.98 6.81 1.05
CA MET A 145 -8.02 5.83 1.55
C MET A 145 -6.91 6.49 2.38
N LEU A 146 -6.46 7.70 2.01
CA LEU A 146 -5.44 8.44 2.76
C LEU A 146 -5.95 8.76 4.17
N GLN A 147 -7.17 9.29 4.27
CA GLN A 147 -7.81 9.58 5.56
C GLN A 147 -7.98 8.30 6.39
N CYS A 148 -8.42 7.20 5.77
CA CYS A 148 -8.56 5.91 6.43
C CYS A 148 -7.21 5.42 7.00
N GLY A 149 -6.14 5.40 6.21
CA GLY A 149 -4.85 4.93 6.69
C GLY A 149 -4.24 5.84 7.75
N GLN A 150 -4.49 7.16 7.71
CA GLN A 150 -4.14 8.04 8.82
C GLN A 150 -4.89 7.68 10.12
N GLN A 151 -6.16 7.27 10.07
CA GLN A 151 -6.88 6.79 11.26
C GLN A 151 -6.30 5.47 11.77
N VAL A 152 -5.90 4.57 10.87
CA VAL A 152 -5.21 3.32 11.24
C VAL A 152 -3.87 3.62 11.91
N LEU A 153 -3.07 4.57 11.39
CA LEU A 153 -1.82 4.99 12.01
C LEU A 153 -2.03 5.61 13.40
N ARG A 154 -3.13 6.36 13.61
CA ARG A 154 -3.51 6.86 14.95
C ARG A 154 -3.80 5.72 15.92
N ALA A 155 -4.53 4.69 15.46
CA ALA A 155 -4.82 3.51 16.28
C ALA A 155 -3.55 2.72 16.61
N MET A 156 -2.63 2.61 15.65
CA MET A 156 -1.32 2.01 15.86
C MET A 156 -0.49 2.78 16.90
N ALA A 157 -0.49 4.12 16.84
CA ALA A 157 0.18 4.98 17.82
C ALA A 157 -0.42 4.81 19.23
N GLU A 158 -1.75 4.86 19.34
CA GLU A 158 -2.45 4.62 20.61
C GLU A 158 -2.08 3.26 21.19
N SER A 159 -1.96 2.23 20.35
CA SER A 159 -1.62 0.88 20.78
C SER A 159 -0.17 0.71 21.28
N LEU A 160 0.68 1.70 21.05
CA LEU A 160 2.06 1.79 21.51
C LEU A 160 2.19 2.80 22.67
N ASP A 161 1.07 3.26 23.24
CA ASP A 161 0.99 4.29 24.28
C ASP A 161 1.68 5.62 23.85
N LEU A 162 1.57 5.96 22.56
CA LEU A 162 2.08 7.21 21.98
C LEU A 162 0.98 8.25 21.83
N ASP A 163 1.39 9.51 21.61
CA ASP A 163 0.48 10.52 21.07
C ASP A 163 -0.15 10.01 19.77
N THR A 164 -1.48 10.10 19.67
CA THR A 164 -2.20 9.56 18.51
C THR A 164 -1.71 10.15 17.18
N ASN A 165 -1.22 11.39 17.16
CA ASN A 165 -0.70 12.02 15.95
C ASN A 165 0.79 11.75 15.70
N PHE A 166 1.47 10.93 16.51
CA PHE A 166 2.90 10.68 16.43
C PHE A 166 3.39 10.35 15.01
N PHE A 167 2.73 9.41 14.33
CA PHE A 167 3.09 9.02 12.96
C PHE A 167 2.61 10.03 11.92
N VAL A 168 1.35 10.45 11.99
CA VAL A 168 0.70 11.28 10.97
C VAL A 168 1.22 12.73 10.94
N ALA A 169 1.85 13.20 12.02
CA ALA A 169 2.52 14.50 12.07
C ALA A 169 3.73 14.61 11.13
N ARG A 170 4.17 13.50 10.53
CA ARG A 170 5.27 13.45 9.55
C ARG A 170 4.76 13.06 8.15
N CYS A 171 3.48 13.31 7.89
CA CYS A 171 2.77 13.01 6.64
C CYS A 171 2.03 14.26 6.12
N GLU A 172 2.68 15.43 6.14
CA GLU A 172 2.06 16.68 5.66
C GLU A 172 2.02 16.73 4.12
N GLN A 173 3.11 16.31 3.48
CA GLN A 173 3.26 16.19 2.03
C GLN A 173 3.86 14.80 1.70
N PRO A 174 3.15 13.72 2.06
CA PRO A 174 3.73 12.40 2.00
C PRO A 174 3.93 11.98 0.55
N PHE A 175 4.95 11.19 0.27
CA PHE A 175 5.12 10.57 -1.05
C PHE A 175 4.22 9.33 -1.22
N THR A 176 3.05 9.31 -0.56
CA THR A 176 2.04 8.24 -0.64
C THR A 176 1.62 8.02 -2.08
N ASN A 177 1.61 6.76 -2.50
CA ASN A 177 1.29 6.34 -3.86
C ASN A 177 0.13 5.34 -3.85
N MET A 178 -0.82 5.52 -4.76
CA MET A 178 -1.91 4.59 -5.01
C MET A 178 -1.77 4.04 -6.44
N ARG A 179 -1.98 2.74 -6.61
CA ARG A 179 -1.87 2.09 -7.92
C ARG A 179 -3.19 1.44 -8.27
N LEU A 180 -3.77 1.80 -9.40
CA LEU A 180 -4.84 1.01 -10.00
C LEU A 180 -4.15 -0.08 -10.82
N VAL A 181 -4.25 -1.34 -10.41
CA VAL A 181 -3.52 -2.45 -11.03
C VAL A 181 -4.49 -3.37 -11.76
N HIS A 182 -4.18 -3.66 -13.02
CA HIS A 182 -4.90 -4.60 -13.86
C HIS A 182 -4.01 -5.82 -14.15
N TYR A 183 -4.56 -6.99 -13.86
CA TYR A 183 -3.98 -8.28 -14.18
C TYR A 183 -4.86 -8.92 -15.26
N PRO A 184 -4.35 -9.15 -16.48
CA PRO A 184 -5.14 -9.80 -17.53
C PRO A 184 -5.45 -11.26 -17.15
N PRO A 185 -6.43 -11.90 -17.80
CA PRO A 185 -6.65 -13.33 -17.68
C PRO A 185 -5.37 -14.12 -17.96
N GLN A 186 -5.04 -15.07 -17.09
CA GLN A 186 -3.85 -15.93 -17.23
C GLN A 186 -4.28 -17.40 -17.22
N PRO A 187 -3.63 -18.27 -18.01
CA PRO A 187 -3.84 -19.70 -17.88
C PRO A 187 -3.50 -20.14 -16.45
N PRO A 188 -4.25 -21.08 -15.85
CA PRO A 188 -3.92 -21.59 -14.52
C PRO A 188 -2.57 -22.31 -14.56
N ALA A 189 -1.50 -21.62 -14.18
CA ALA A 189 -0.16 -22.18 -14.11
C ALA A 189 0.29 -22.15 -12.64
N LEU A 190 0.57 -23.33 -12.09
CA LEU A 190 0.83 -23.50 -10.65
C LEU A 190 2.21 -23.00 -10.19
N GLU A 191 3.16 -22.71 -11.08
CA GLU A 191 4.54 -22.41 -10.64
C GLU A 191 5.26 -21.23 -11.33
N GLU A 192 4.78 -20.71 -12.47
CA GLU A 192 5.51 -19.67 -13.23
C GLU A 192 4.77 -18.32 -13.35
N GLY A 193 3.47 -18.27 -13.07
CA GLY A 193 2.62 -17.08 -13.19
C GLY A 193 2.43 -16.34 -11.85
N ILE A 194 3.51 -15.83 -11.26
CA ILE A 194 3.41 -15.05 -10.02
C ILE A 194 2.99 -13.62 -10.35
N GLY A 195 1.76 -13.21 -10.01
CA GLY A 195 1.26 -11.84 -10.25
C GLY A 195 2.01 -10.76 -9.44
N ALA A 196 2.45 -11.11 -8.23
CA ALA A 196 3.44 -10.35 -7.47
C ALA A 196 4.30 -11.31 -6.64
N ARG A 197 5.62 -11.28 -6.84
CA ARG A 197 6.57 -12.20 -6.19
C ARG A 197 6.62 -12.01 -4.68
N ALA A 198 7.16 -12.98 -3.96
CA ALA A 198 7.35 -12.88 -2.51
C ALA A 198 8.18 -11.62 -2.18
N HIS A 199 7.59 -10.70 -1.43
CA HIS A 199 8.22 -9.43 -1.06
C HIS A 199 7.61 -8.85 0.22
N THR A 200 8.27 -7.81 0.74
CA THR A 200 7.71 -6.91 1.75
C THR A 200 7.52 -5.52 1.14
N ASP A 201 6.55 -4.78 1.68
CA ASP A 201 6.35 -3.39 1.32
C ASP A 201 7.32 -2.48 2.09
N LYS A 202 7.80 -1.41 1.43
CA LYS A 202 8.82 -0.52 2.01
C LYS A 202 8.23 0.59 2.89
N GLY A 203 6.94 0.89 2.77
CA GLY A 203 6.29 2.03 3.44
C GLY A 203 6.00 1.83 4.92
N LEU A 204 5.08 2.66 5.45
CA LEU A 204 4.56 2.48 6.81
C LEU A 204 3.54 1.36 6.84
N ILE A 205 2.47 1.53 6.07
CA ILE A 205 1.38 0.57 5.91
C ILE A 205 0.91 0.59 4.45
N THR A 206 0.29 -0.48 4.02
CA THR A 206 -0.42 -0.55 2.74
C THR A 206 -1.90 -0.80 3.02
N LEU A 207 -2.76 -0.05 2.34
CA LEU A 207 -4.20 -0.27 2.30
C LEU A 207 -4.55 -0.89 0.94
N LEU A 208 -5.08 -2.10 0.93
CA LEU A 208 -5.36 -2.84 -0.30
C LEU A 208 -6.85 -3.09 -0.45
N LEU A 209 -7.40 -2.58 -1.56
CA LEU A 209 -8.68 -3.01 -2.11
C LEU A 209 -8.42 -4.11 -3.14
N ASN A 210 -9.07 -5.26 -2.97
CA ASN A 210 -9.05 -6.37 -3.93
C ASN A 210 -10.45 -6.62 -4.47
N ASP A 211 -10.52 -7.14 -5.68
CA ASP A 211 -11.74 -7.74 -6.21
C ASP A 211 -12.04 -9.12 -5.59
N ALA A 212 -13.04 -9.80 -6.14
CA ALA A 212 -13.48 -11.11 -5.68
C ALA A 212 -12.61 -12.29 -6.15
N ASN A 213 -11.54 -12.07 -6.94
CA ASN A 213 -10.73 -13.16 -7.52
C ASN A 213 -9.63 -13.70 -6.59
N GLY A 214 -9.27 -12.96 -5.53
CA GLY A 214 -8.33 -13.41 -4.51
C GLY A 214 -6.87 -13.51 -4.96
N GLY A 215 -6.14 -14.47 -4.40
CA GLY A 215 -4.76 -14.79 -4.76
C GLY A 215 -3.66 -14.23 -3.85
N LEU A 216 -4.00 -13.46 -2.81
CA LEU A 216 -3.03 -12.95 -1.84
C LEU A 216 -2.67 -14.03 -0.82
N HIS A 217 -1.38 -14.29 -0.65
CA HIS A 217 -0.84 -15.17 0.40
C HIS A 217 0.13 -14.38 1.28
N VAL A 218 0.03 -14.58 2.60
CA VAL A 218 0.87 -13.95 3.62
C VAL A 218 1.71 -15.03 4.30
N GLN A 219 3.01 -14.81 4.45
CA GLN A 219 3.87 -15.76 5.14
C GLN A 219 3.72 -15.59 6.66
N SER A 220 3.46 -16.67 7.38
CA SER A 220 3.42 -16.71 8.86
C SER A 220 4.82 -16.59 9.46
N THR A 221 4.92 -16.55 10.79
CA THR A 221 6.21 -16.61 11.49
C THR A 221 6.87 -17.99 11.43
N SER A 222 6.11 -19.07 11.17
CA SER A 222 6.65 -20.41 10.93
C SER A 222 7.18 -20.61 9.51
N GLY A 223 6.91 -19.67 8.61
CA GLY A 223 7.29 -19.73 7.19
C GLY A 223 6.20 -20.30 6.28
N ASP A 224 5.08 -20.75 6.84
CA ASP A 224 3.92 -21.26 6.12
C ASP A 224 3.14 -20.13 5.42
N TRP A 225 2.47 -20.45 4.32
CA TRP A 225 1.61 -19.50 3.61
C TRP A 225 0.18 -19.54 4.16
N ILE A 226 -0.32 -18.38 4.57
CA ILE A 226 -1.69 -18.12 5.00
C ILE A 226 -2.45 -17.48 3.85
N ASP A 227 -3.60 -18.03 3.50
CA ASP A 227 -4.48 -17.45 2.49
C ASP A 227 -5.19 -16.20 3.04
N ALA A 228 -5.25 -15.15 2.22
CA ALA A 228 -6.05 -13.96 2.47
C ALA A 228 -7.18 -13.87 1.42
N PRO A 229 -8.28 -14.64 1.60
CA PRO A 229 -9.39 -14.65 0.64
C PRO A 229 -10.08 -13.28 0.55
N PRO A 230 -10.71 -12.94 -0.59
CA PRO A 230 -11.50 -11.72 -0.71
C PRO A 230 -12.58 -11.62 0.37
N ARG A 231 -12.68 -10.45 0.99
CA ARG A 231 -13.72 -10.10 1.95
C ARG A 231 -14.46 -8.86 1.45
N PRO A 232 -15.69 -9.00 0.93
CA PRO A 232 -16.43 -7.87 0.36
C PRO A 232 -16.57 -6.73 1.36
N GLY A 233 -16.21 -5.52 0.93
CA GLY A 233 -16.31 -4.30 1.75
C GLY A 233 -15.21 -4.14 2.81
N ALA A 234 -14.22 -5.03 2.87
CA ALA A 234 -13.08 -4.89 3.76
C ALA A 234 -11.84 -4.39 3.01
N LEU A 235 -11.01 -3.62 3.70
CA LEU A 235 -9.63 -3.37 3.29
C LEU A 235 -8.72 -4.46 3.86
N ILE A 236 -7.67 -4.83 3.13
CA ILE A 236 -6.53 -5.54 3.71
C ILE A 236 -5.49 -4.49 4.10
N ILE A 237 -5.03 -4.53 5.34
CA ILE A 237 -3.97 -3.67 5.85
C ILE A 237 -2.74 -4.51 6.10
N ASN A 238 -1.57 -4.05 5.65
CA ASN A 238 -0.30 -4.63 6.06
C ASN A 238 0.73 -3.61 6.50
N VAL A 239 1.62 -4.03 7.38
CA VAL A 239 2.75 -3.25 7.86
C VAL A 239 3.89 -3.33 6.85
N GLY A 240 4.58 -2.21 6.64
CA GLY A 240 5.78 -2.12 5.82
C GLY A 240 7.07 -1.98 6.63
N ASP A 241 8.18 -2.01 5.92
CA ASP A 241 9.52 -2.05 6.49
C ASP A 241 9.85 -0.77 7.29
N LEU A 242 9.39 0.42 6.87
CA LEU A 242 9.65 1.66 7.63
C LEU A 242 9.01 1.60 9.02
N LEU A 243 7.76 1.13 9.11
CA LEU A 243 7.08 1.03 10.41
C LEU A 243 7.67 -0.09 11.29
N THR A 244 8.09 -1.20 10.67
CA THR A 244 8.84 -2.26 11.37
C THR A 244 10.12 -1.70 12.00
N ARG A 245 10.91 -0.95 11.23
CA ARG A 245 12.14 -0.30 11.74
C ARG A 245 11.81 0.67 12.86
N TRP A 246 10.84 1.56 12.65
CA TRP A 246 10.50 2.59 13.63
C TRP A 246 10.02 2.02 14.95
N THR A 247 9.24 0.94 14.90
CA THR A 247 8.77 0.25 16.11
C THR A 247 9.80 -0.68 16.73
N ASN A 248 11.05 -0.65 16.25
CA ASN A 248 12.15 -1.52 16.65
C ASN A 248 11.80 -3.02 16.53
N GLY A 249 11.10 -3.40 15.46
CA GLY A 249 10.71 -4.78 15.18
C GLY A 249 9.45 -5.25 15.92
N ARG A 250 8.80 -4.39 16.72
CA ARG A 250 7.54 -4.77 17.39
C ARG A 250 6.42 -5.03 16.39
N PHE A 251 6.30 -4.23 15.33
CA PHE A 251 5.38 -4.53 14.24
C PHE A 251 6.13 -5.23 13.11
N ARG A 252 5.48 -6.22 12.50
CA ARG A 252 6.09 -7.11 11.53
C ARG A 252 5.69 -6.74 10.11
N SER A 253 6.67 -6.43 9.26
CA SER A 253 6.50 -6.40 7.80
C SER A 253 6.55 -7.83 7.26
N ALA A 254 5.38 -8.40 6.96
CA ALA A 254 5.28 -9.79 6.53
C ALA A 254 5.52 -9.95 5.03
N VAL A 255 6.27 -11.00 4.68
CA VAL A 255 6.45 -11.40 3.29
C VAL A 255 5.11 -11.85 2.73
N HIS A 256 4.74 -11.35 1.56
CA HIS A 256 3.50 -11.71 0.88
C HIS A 256 3.72 -11.86 -0.63
N ARG A 257 2.83 -12.60 -1.29
CA ARG A 257 2.83 -12.84 -2.73
C ARG A 257 1.42 -12.85 -3.29
N VAL A 258 1.28 -12.62 -4.59
CA VAL A 258 0.01 -12.77 -5.31
C VAL A 258 0.14 -13.87 -6.35
N VAL A 259 -0.71 -14.88 -6.27
CA VAL A 259 -0.82 -15.98 -7.23
C VAL A 259 -2.24 -15.94 -7.81
N ASN A 260 -2.38 -15.52 -9.07
CA ASN A 260 -3.69 -15.50 -9.72
C ASN A 260 -4.04 -16.91 -10.22
N ILE A 261 -4.85 -17.63 -9.45
CA ILE A 261 -5.34 -18.97 -9.82
C ILE A 261 -6.74 -18.95 -10.45
N SER A 262 -7.38 -17.77 -10.52
CA SER A 262 -8.78 -17.65 -10.93
C SER A 262 -9.01 -17.88 -12.43
N GLY A 263 -7.98 -17.67 -13.25
CA GLY A 263 -8.09 -17.64 -14.71
C GLY A 263 -8.79 -16.38 -15.26
N ASN A 264 -9.34 -15.53 -14.39
CA ASN A 264 -10.05 -14.32 -14.75
C ASN A 264 -9.12 -13.09 -14.73
N GLU A 265 -9.58 -12.02 -15.36
CA GLU A 265 -9.01 -10.69 -15.13
C GLU A 265 -9.21 -10.28 -13.67
N ARG A 266 -8.22 -9.56 -13.13
CA ARG A 266 -8.22 -9.12 -11.73
C ARG A 266 -7.84 -7.67 -11.62
N PHE A 267 -8.54 -6.95 -10.75
CA PHE A 267 -8.22 -5.58 -10.37
C PHE A 267 -7.87 -5.49 -8.89
N SER A 268 -6.86 -4.68 -8.56
CA SER A 268 -6.57 -4.31 -7.18
C SER A 268 -6.05 -2.90 -7.07
N ILE A 269 -6.36 -2.25 -5.96
CA ILE A 269 -5.97 -0.87 -5.69
C ILE A 269 -5.22 -0.80 -4.35
N PRO A 270 -3.89 -1.04 -4.32
CA PRO A 270 -3.07 -0.73 -3.16
C PRO A 270 -2.80 0.79 -3.07
N GLN A 271 -2.85 1.32 -1.85
CA GLN A 271 -2.29 2.61 -1.48
C GLN A 271 -1.18 2.40 -0.44
N PHE A 272 0.04 2.75 -0.82
CA PHE A 272 1.25 2.67 0.01
C PHE A 272 1.38 3.97 0.81
N HIS A 273 1.09 3.92 2.11
CA HIS A 273 1.19 5.07 2.98
C HIS A 273 2.64 5.31 3.36
N HIS A 274 3.09 6.52 3.10
CA HIS A 274 4.45 6.96 3.35
C HIS A 274 4.46 8.21 4.24
N LEU A 275 5.65 8.48 4.77
CA LEU A 275 5.98 9.75 5.41
C LEU A 275 6.30 10.80 4.35
N ASP A 276 6.59 12.02 4.80
CA ASP A 276 7.29 13.00 3.99
C ASP A 276 8.69 12.49 3.65
N TYR A 277 9.22 12.85 2.49
CA TYR A 277 10.47 12.27 1.98
C TYR A 277 11.65 12.46 2.95
N PHE A 278 11.71 13.59 3.64
CA PHE A 278 12.78 13.94 4.57
C PHE A 278 12.50 13.56 6.02
N ALA A 279 11.36 12.93 6.32
CA ALA A 279 11.05 12.50 7.66
C ALA A 279 12.09 11.51 8.18
N LYS A 280 12.62 11.78 9.39
CA LYS A 280 13.50 10.87 10.12
C LYS A 280 12.66 9.72 10.71
N VAL A 281 13.13 8.50 10.51
CA VAL A 281 12.62 7.30 11.17
C VAL A 281 13.70 6.82 12.13
N ASP A 282 13.44 6.99 13.42
CA ASP A 282 14.38 6.69 14.51
C ASP A 282 13.68 5.80 15.54
N PRO A 283 14.13 4.54 15.75
CA PRO A 283 13.51 3.66 16.73
C PRO A 283 13.61 4.18 18.17
N ALA A 284 14.58 5.05 18.47
CA ALA A 284 14.71 5.68 19.78
C ALA A 284 13.54 6.63 20.11
N ASP A 285 12.79 7.10 19.10
CA ASP A 285 11.61 7.94 19.29
C ASP A 285 10.44 7.18 19.96
N ILE A 286 10.47 5.84 19.97
CA ILE A 286 9.37 5.02 20.49
C ILE A 286 9.79 4.28 21.77
N PRO A 287 9.26 4.65 22.95
CA PRO A 287 9.59 4.00 24.22
C PRO A 287 9.30 2.50 24.25
N GLY A 288 9.98 1.80 25.16
CA GLY A 288 9.77 0.36 25.41
C GLY A 288 10.33 -0.57 24.33
N GLY A 289 11.19 -0.06 23.44
CA GLY A 289 11.82 -0.84 22.37
C GLY A 289 13.08 -1.63 22.75
N GLY A 290 13.65 -1.42 23.95
CA GLY A 290 14.96 -1.95 24.32
C GLY A 290 16.10 -1.27 23.55
N ASP A 291 17.23 -1.96 23.41
CA ASP A 291 18.34 -1.51 22.56
C ASP A 291 17.89 -1.40 21.10
N THR A 292 18.30 -0.34 20.41
CA THR A 292 17.89 -0.08 19.02
C THR A 292 18.52 -1.09 18.07
N ALA A 293 17.70 -1.94 17.46
CA ALA A 293 18.13 -2.93 16.46
C ALA A 293 18.35 -2.32 15.07
N TYR A 294 17.91 -1.06 14.88
CA TYR A 294 17.98 -0.35 13.62
C TYR A 294 18.57 1.04 13.79
N GLU A 295 19.49 1.42 12.90
CA GLU A 295 19.97 2.79 12.82
C GLU A 295 18.89 3.74 12.30
N PRO A 296 18.91 5.03 12.72
CA PRO A 296 18.02 6.04 12.18
C PRO A 296 18.25 6.26 10.68
N ILE A 297 17.16 6.48 9.95
CA ILE A 297 17.19 6.67 8.49
C ILE A 297 16.26 7.80 8.07
N GLN A 298 16.43 8.26 6.82
CA GLN A 298 15.47 9.13 6.16
C GLN A 298 14.49 8.29 5.32
N ALA A 299 13.19 8.52 5.49
CA ALA A 299 12.13 7.69 4.94
C ALA A 299 12.17 7.58 3.40
N GLY A 300 12.26 8.72 2.71
CA GLY A 300 12.23 8.77 1.24
C GLY A 300 13.44 8.08 0.61
N GLU A 301 14.63 8.28 1.15
CA GLU A 301 15.86 7.67 0.63
C GLU A 301 15.88 6.16 0.84
N PHE A 302 15.37 5.66 1.97
CA PHE A 302 15.21 4.22 2.19
C PHE A 302 14.31 3.56 1.14
N VAL A 303 13.17 4.20 0.82
CA VAL A 303 12.27 3.69 -0.22
C VAL A 303 12.91 3.81 -1.60
N ALA A 304 13.56 4.94 -1.91
CA ALA A 304 14.26 5.15 -3.17
C ALA A 304 15.36 4.12 -3.42
N GLN A 305 16.13 3.74 -2.40
CA GLN A 305 17.13 2.66 -2.49
C GLN A 305 16.50 1.31 -2.86
N GLY A 306 15.34 0.99 -2.27
CA GLY A 306 14.57 -0.19 -2.65
C GLY A 306 14.17 -0.18 -4.13
N PHE A 307 13.69 0.97 -4.64
CA PHE A 307 13.36 1.12 -6.05
C PHE A 307 14.59 1.02 -6.97
N ARG A 308 15.73 1.63 -6.63
CA ARG A 308 16.99 1.50 -7.40
C ARG A 308 17.48 0.06 -7.47
N ARG A 309 17.33 -0.70 -6.38
CA ARG A 309 17.67 -2.12 -6.34
C ARG A 309 16.72 -2.96 -7.21
N ASP A 310 15.41 -2.73 -7.07
CA ASP A 310 14.39 -3.66 -7.57
C ASP A 310 13.81 -3.28 -8.95
N ARG A 311 13.98 -2.04 -9.43
CA ARG A 311 13.41 -1.55 -10.70
C ARG A 311 14.46 -1.05 -11.68
N LYS A 312 14.44 -1.59 -12.89
CA LYS A 312 15.32 -1.17 -14.00
C LYS A 312 15.18 0.31 -14.34
N SER A 313 13.95 0.85 -14.31
CA SER A 313 13.65 2.25 -14.61
C SER A 313 14.26 3.26 -13.62
N TRP A 314 14.84 2.79 -12.51
CA TRP A 314 15.49 3.62 -11.48
C TRP A 314 17.01 3.53 -11.46
N ARG A 315 17.62 2.68 -12.29
CA ARG A 315 19.08 2.45 -12.31
C ARG A 315 19.85 3.46 -13.18
N ASN A 316 19.15 4.29 -13.96
CA ASN A 316 19.71 5.33 -14.81
C ASN A 316 19.39 6.74 -14.27
#